data_AF-A0A417LH24-F1
#
_entry.id   AF-A0A417LH24-F1
#
_cell.length_a   1.000
_cell.length_b   1.000
_cell.length_c   1.000
_cell.angle_alpha   90.00
_cell.angle_beta   90.00
_cell.angle_gamma   90.00
#
_symmetry.space_group_name_H-M   'P 1'
#
loop_
_entity.id
_entity.type
_entity.pdbx_description
1 polymer ?
#
loop_
_entity_poly.entity_id
_entity_poly.type
_entity_poly.pdbx_seq_one_letter_code
_entity_poly.pdbx_strand_id
1 'polypeptide(L)'
;MTIAIVTTFQVSAQDNNRQQMTVQQRTEQRIKLLDEKLILTDEQKTKIRELYADFNKQKYPREKRKEAMEKLTTDISLLLTAEQQTTYRQMVEQAIAEKKNGKHV
;
A
#
# COMPACT_ATOMS: atom_id res chain seq x y z
N MET A 1 -21.91 18.60 -55.52
CA MET A 1 -20.86 17.92 -54.74
C MET A 1 -21.26 17.92 -53.28
N THR A 2 -21.34 16.73 -52.70
CA THR A 2 -21.73 16.47 -51.31
C THR A 2 -20.50 16.53 -50.41
N ILE A 3 -20.60 17.21 -49.26
CA ILE A 3 -19.67 17.01 -48.14
C ILE A 3 -20.52 16.91 -46.87
N ALA A 4 -20.72 15.68 -46.41
CA ALA A 4 -21.19 15.39 -45.06
C ALA A 4 -19.98 15.47 -44.13
N ILE A 5 -20.00 16.40 -43.16
CA ILE A 5 -19.00 16.46 -42.10
C ILE A 5 -19.56 15.66 -40.93
N VAL A 6 -19.15 14.40 -40.82
CA VAL A 6 -19.35 13.61 -39.60
C VAL A 6 -18.21 13.96 -38.67
N THR A 7 -18.47 14.87 -37.73
CA THR A 7 -17.58 15.14 -36.61
C THR A 7 -17.68 13.96 -35.65
N THR A 8 -16.69 13.07 -35.66
CA THR A 8 -16.59 12.02 -34.66
C THR A 8 -16.22 12.69 -33.33
N PHE A 9 -17.10 12.57 -32.33
CA PHE A 9 -16.72 12.83 -30.94
C PHE A 9 -15.60 11.84 -30.60
N GLN A 10 -14.36 12.33 -30.52
CA GLN A 10 -13.30 11.61 -29.83
C GLN A 10 -13.70 11.53 -28.37
N VAL A 11 -14.27 10.39 -27.97
CA VAL A 11 -14.37 10.01 -26.57
C VAL A 11 -12.93 9.85 -26.10
N SER A 12 -12.41 10.83 -25.37
CA SER A 12 -11.14 10.71 -24.66
C SER A 12 -11.31 9.64 -23.59
N ALA A 13 -11.10 8.38 -23.97
CA ALA A 13 -10.90 7.31 -23.04
C ALA A 13 -9.69 7.71 -22.18
N GLN A 14 -9.90 7.70 -20.86
CA GLN A 14 -8.89 7.94 -19.83
C GLN A 14 -8.56 9.41 -19.55
N ASP A 15 -9.51 10.10 -18.94
CA ASP A 15 -9.19 11.05 -17.87
C ASP A 15 -8.61 10.26 -16.69
N ASN A 16 -7.36 9.80 -16.84
CA ASN A 16 -6.59 9.06 -15.85
C ASN A 16 -5.97 10.05 -14.84
N ASN A 17 -6.75 11.01 -14.36
CA ASN A 17 -6.34 11.96 -13.33
C ASN A 17 -6.32 11.31 -11.93
N ARG A 18 -5.94 10.03 -11.84
CA ARG A 18 -5.45 9.45 -10.59
C ARG A 18 -4.07 10.06 -10.34
N GLN A 19 -4.05 11.23 -9.70
CA GLN A 19 -2.82 11.81 -9.15
C GLN A 19 -1.98 10.69 -8.55
N GLN A 20 -0.81 10.43 -9.13
CA GLN A 20 0.09 9.41 -8.60
C GLN A 20 0.50 9.85 -7.20
N MET A 21 0.06 9.08 -6.20
CA MET A 21 0.39 9.36 -4.82
C MET A 21 1.91 9.28 -4.62
N THR A 22 2.44 10.29 -3.95
CA THR A 22 3.83 10.27 -3.49
C THR A 22 4.06 9.07 -2.57
N VAL A 23 5.31 8.65 -2.42
CA VAL A 23 5.70 7.59 -1.49
C VAL A 23 5.22 7.91 -0.06
N GLN A 24 5.37 9.18 0.35
CA GLN A 24 4.94 9.65 1.67
C GLN A 24 3.42 9.56 1.84
N GLN A 25 2.63 9.99 0.86
CA GLN A 25 1.17 9.87 0.93
C GLN A 25 0.72 8.40 1.01
N ARG A 26 1.42 7.48 0.32
CA ARG A 26 1.15 6.04 0.42
C ARG A 26 1.48 5.49 1.82
N THR A 27 2.57 5.96 2.42
CA THR A 27 2.90 5.63 3.81
C THR A 27 1.82 6.11 4.77
N GLU A 28 1.38 7.36 4.67
CA GLU A 28 0.32 7.89 5.55
C GLU A 28 -1.01 7.15 5.38
N GLN A 29 -1.39 6.76 4.15
CA GLN A 29 -2.57 5.93 3.95
C GLN A 29 -2.45 4.56 4.62
N ARG A 30 -1.28 3.91 4.54
CA ARG A 30 -1.05 2.63 5.23
C ARG A 30 -1.15 2.79 6.74
N ILE A 31 -0.56 3.83 7.28
CA ILE A 31 -0.60 4.10 8.73
C ILE A 31 -2.01 4.41 9.17
N LYS A 32 -2.79 5.15 8.38
CA LYS A 32 -4.22 5.37 8.65
C LYS A 32 -4.99 4.05 8.76
N LEU A 33 -4.79 3.13 7.81
CA LEU A 33 -5.45 1.81 7.84
C LEU A 33 -5.02 0.95 9.03
N LEU A 34 -3.75 1.05 9.45
CA LEU A 34 -3.26 0.38 10.67
C LEU A 34 -3.87 1.00 11.92
N ASP A 35 -3.92 2.32 11.99
CA ASP A 35 -4.47 3.08 13.12
C ASP A 35 -5.96 2.80 13.33
N GLU A 36 -6.74 2.76 12.24
CA GLU A 36 -8.17 2.42 12.28
C GLU A 36 -8.45 1.03 12.90
N LYS A 37 -7.50 0.09 12.81
CA LYS A 37 -7.67 -1.29 13.28
C LYS A 37 -6.96 -1.59 14.60
N LEU A 38 -5.84 -0.92 14.85
CA LEU A 38 -4.95 -1.21 15.97
C LEU A 38 -5.01 -0.14 17.07
N ILE A 39 -5.61 1.02 16.78
CA ILE A 39 -5.64 2.20 17.67
C ILE A 39 -4.22 2.52 18.12
N LEU A 40 -3.41 3.00 17.18
CA LEU A 40 -1.98 3.21 17.41
C LEU A 40 -1.76 4.45 18.27
N THR A 41 -0.77 4.39 19.15
CA THR A 41 -0.29 5.60 19.84
C THR A 41 0.49 6.49 18.87
N ASP A 42 0.64 7.77 19.19
CA ASP A 42 1.43 8.69 18.35
C ASP A 42 2.90 8.27 18.24
N GLU A 43 3.45 7.67 19.30
CA GLU A 43 4.80 7.09 19.28
C GLU A 43 4.89 5.92 18.30
N GLN A 44 3.93 5.01 18.32
CA GLN A 44 3.88 3.88 17.39
C GLN A 44 3.75 4.37 15.94
N LYS A 45 2.86 5.34 15.67
CA LYS A 45 2.72 5.94 14.34
C LYS A 45 4.04 6.53 13.85
N THR A 46 4.75 7.25 14.73
CA THR A 46 6.03 7.88 14.41
C THR A 46 7.09 6.83 14.04
N LYS A 47 7.26 5.80 14.88
CA LYS A 47 8.23 4.72 14.61
C LYS A 47 7.87 3.93 13.34
N ILE A 48 6.58 3.70 13.07
CA ILE A 48 6.14 3.06 11.83
C ILE A 48 6.44 3.94 10.60
N ARG A 49 6.26 5.27 10.69
CA ARG A 49 6.67 6.20 9.60
C ARG A 49 8.15 6.08 9.30
N GLU A 50 9.00 6.03 10.32
CA GLU A 50 10.45 5.89 10.18
C GLU A 50 10.81 4.58 9.48
N LEU A 51 10.23 3.44 9.91
CA LEU A 51 10.43 2.15 9.25
C LEU A 51 10.07 2.18 7.76
N TYR A 52 8.93 2.80 7.41
CA TYR A 52 8.55 2.96 6.01
C TYR A 52 9.46 3.92 5.26
N ALA A 53 9.91 5.02 5.88
CA ALA A 53 10.83 5.95 5.25
C ALA A 53 12.14 5.25 4.89
N ASP A 54 12.70 4.45 5.80
CA ASP A 54 13.94 3.70 5.56
C ASP A 54 13.75 2.59 4.52
N PHE A 55 12.66 1.82 4.63
CA PHE A 55 12.31 0.81 3.63
C PHE A 55 12.17 1.42 2.22
N ASN A 56 11.53 2.58 2.10
CA ASN A 56 11.28 3.23 0.82
C ASN A 56 12.53 3.90 0.20
N LYS A 57 13.53 4.27 1.01
CA LYS A 57 14.82 4.77 0.49
C LYS A 57 15.58 3.66 -0.24
N GLN A 58 15.39 2.40 0.14
CA GLN A 58 16.13 1.28 -0.40
C GLN A 58 15.48 0.72 -1.68
N LYS A 59 16.30 0.50 -2.71
CA LYS A 59 15.90 -0.25 -3.90
C LYS A 59 16.22 -1.73 -3.70
N TYR A 60 15.20 -2.54 -3.43
CA TYR A 60 15.35 -3.99 -3.31
C TYR A 60 15.28 -4.69 -4.68
N PRO A 61 16.26 -5.56 -5.02
CA PRO A 61 16.14 -6.52 -6.10
C PRO A 61 14.87 -7.36 -5.94
N ARG A 62 14.27 -7.80 -7.05
CA ARG A 62 12.95 -8.48 -7.06
C ARG A 62 12.94 -9.72 -6.17
N GLU A 63 14.04 -10.44 -6.14
CA GLU A 63 14.33 -11.69 -5.44
C GLU A 63 14.37 -11.45 -3.92
N LYS A 64 14.81 -10.25 -3.52
CA LYS A 64 14.94 -9.81 -2.13
C LYS A 64 13.73 -9.03 -1.63
N ARG A 65 12.79 -8.65 -2.51
CA ARG A 65 11.59 -7.89 -2.09
C ARG A 65 10.70 -8.63 -1.11
N LYS A 66 10.60 -9.96 -1.24
CA LYS A 66 9.80 -10.77 -0.31
C LYS A 66 10.40 -10.72 1.09
N GLU A 67 11.69 -11.04 1.20
CA GLU A 67 12.46 -11.00 2.45
C GLU A 67 12.44 -9.60 3.09
N ALA A 68 12.60 -8.55 2.29
CA ALA A 68 12.53 -7.18 2.79
C ALA A 68 11.14 -6.82 3.35
N MET A 69 10.07 -7.27 2.71
CA MET A 69 8.70 -7.04 3.18
C MET A 69 8.40 -7.86 4.45
N GLU A 70 8.89 -9.09 4.53
CA GLU A 70 8.79 -9.92 5.74
C GLU A 70 9.52 -9.24 6.90
N LYS A 71 10.74 -8.73 6.68
CA LYS A 71 11.48 -7.97 7.69
C LYS A 71 10.72 -6.73 8.15
N LEU A 72 10.20 -5.92 7.22
CA LEU A 72 9.40 -4.74 7.55
C LEU A 72 8.17 -5.11 8.40
N THR A 73 7.52 -6.22 8.07
CA THR A 73 6.35 -6.73 8.81
C THR A 73 6.75 -7.13 10.24
N THR A 74 7.86 -7.85 10.40
CA THR A 74 8.40 -8.19 11.72
C THR A 74 8.78 -6.95 12.53
N ASP A 75 9.48 -5.99 11.93
CA ASP A 75 9.88 -4.76 12.60
C ASP A 75 8.66 -3.95 13.07
N ILE A 76 7.60 -3.84 12.26
CA ILE A 76 6.34 -3.21 12.66
C ILE A 76 5.71 -3.97 13.84
N SER A 77 5.66 -5.31 13.78
CA SER A 77 5.08 -6.13 14.85
C SER A 77 5.78 -5.94 16.20
N LEU A 78 7.08 -5.68 16.22
CA LEU A 78 7.85 -5.42 17.45
C LEU A 78 7.49 -4.08 18.11
N LEU A 79 6.89 -3.14 17.37
CA LEU A 79 6.42 -1.86 17.90
C LEU A 79 5.02 -1.94 18.52
N LEU A 80 4.32 -3.05 18.33
CA LEU A 80 2.93 -3.23 18.74
C LEU A 80 2.82 -3.95 20.09
N THR A 81 1.74 -3.68 20.81
CA THR A 81 1.38 -4.45 22.02
C THR A 81 0.97 -5.87 21.64
N ALA A 82 0.98 -6.79 22.60
CA ALA A 82 0.60 -8.20 22.36
C ALA A 82 -0.81 -8.34 21.73
N GLU A 83 -1.75 -7.49 22.15
CA GLU A 83 -3.11 -7.45 21.59
C GLU A 83 -3.09 -6.97 20.13
N GLN A 84 -2.42 -5.85 19.85
CA GLN A 84 -2.29 -5.29 18.50
C GLN A 84 -1.55 -6.24 17.55
N GLN A 85 -0.54 -6.99 18.04
CA GLN A 85 0.20 -7.97 17.25
C GLN A 85 -0.71 -9.06 16.69
N THR A 86 -1.71 -9.49 17.47
CA THR A 86 -2.65 -10.53 17.03
C THR A 86 -3.49 -10.03 15.85
N THR A 87 -4.07 -8.84 15.98
CA THR A 87 -4.85 -8.22 14.90
C THR A 87 -3.98 -7.93 13.68
N TYR A 88 -2.76 -7.42 13.87
CA TYR A 88 -1.84 -7.13 12.78
C TYR A 88 -1.44 -8.40 12.01
N ARG A 89 -1.18 -9.51 12.72
CA ARG A 89 -0.89 -10.80 12.09
C ARG A 89 -2.03 -11.28 11.20
N GLN A 90 -3.27 -11.22 11.70
CA GLN A 90 -4.46 -11.60 10.92
C GLN A 90 -4.59 -10.75 9.66
N MET A 91 -4.36 -9.43 9.75
CA MET A 91 -4.38 -8.55 8.58
C MET A 91 -3.33 -8.94 7.54
N VAL A 92 -2.11 -9.28 7.97
CA VAL A 92 -1.03 -9.70 7.07
C VAL A 92 -1.36 -11.03 6.41
N GLU A 93 -1.83 -12.02 7.17
CA GLU A 93 -2.22 -13.33 6.67
C GLU A 93 -3.36 -13.22 5.65
N GLN A 94 -4.38 -12.39 5.95
CA GLN A 94 -5.47 -12.11 5.02
C GLN A 94 -4.96 -11.47 3.73
N ALA A 95 -4.11 -10.44 3.79
CA ALA A 95 -3.55 -9.80 2.60
C ALA A 95 -2.71 -10.78 1.74
N ILE A 96 -2.01 -11.73 2.39
CA ILE A 96 -1.27 -12.79 1.69
C ILE A 96 -2.24 -13.77 1.01
N ALA A 97 -3.32 -14.17 1.71
CA ALA A 97 -4.32 -15.09 1.18
C ALA A 97 -5.07 -14.48 -0.01
N GLU A 98 -5.52 -13.22 0.09
CA GLU A 98 -6.17 -12.48 -1.00
C GLU A 98 -5.27 -12.38 -2.23
N LYS A 99 -3.97 -12.11 -2.03
CA LYS A 99 -3.00 -12.08 -3.14
C LYS A 99 -2.79 -13.45 -3.79
N LYS A 100 -2.96 -14.55 -3.05
CA LYS A 100 -2.90 -15.91 -3.62
C LYS A 100 -4.16 -16.23 -4.41
N ASN A 101 -5.33 -15.88 -3.88
CA ASN A 101 -6.63 -16.18 -4.49
C ASN A 101 -6.92 -15.29 -5.72
N GLY A 102 -6.54 -14.01 -5.68
CA GLY A 102 -6.71 -13.06 -6.79
C GLY A 102 -5.75 -13.25 -7.97
N LYS A 103 -4.89 -14.27 -7.94
CA LYS A 103 -4.03 -14.68 -9.07
C LYS A 103 -4.68 -15.71 -9.99
N HIS A 104 -5.91 -16.14 -9.70
CA HIS A 104 -6.68 -17.12 -10.48
C HIS A 104 -7.79 -16.48 -11.33
N VAL A 105 -7.61 -15.23 -11.79
CA VAL A 105 -8.50 -14.58 -12.78
C VAL A 105 -7.68 -14.17 -13.99
#